data_AF-A0A4Y2RH62-F1
#
_entry.id   AF-A0A4Y2RH62-F1
#
_cell.length_a   1.000
_cell.length_b   1.000
_cell.length_c   1.000
_cell.angle_alpha   90.00
_cell.angle_beta   90.00
_cell.angle_gamma   90.00
#
_symmetry.space_group_name_H-M   'P 1'
#
loop_
_entity.id
_entity.type
_entity.pdbx_description
1 polymer ?
#
loop_
_entity_poly.entity_id
_entity_poly.type
_entity_poly.pdbx_seq_one_letter_code
_entity_poly.pdbx_strand_id
1 'polypeptide(L)'
;TRYPSKQLVTETHQNVPSSRQGQGLEEFSVDLPKGIESGVKTETEDDRFRLTDTDSEEIIKTVGDDTEVSSDLNAFSSKRKVSNHRGICSAWGFYHYRTFDGSVYTFPSSCWYVLAANAETNLAISLKSVCTHPQCYRIVAIQHANYRYLISYTDGIIRNKVQLSIPVQDENLIVEYISRYLVVKTQFGYTIWINEENSVLISAEPYVQNQTMGMCGNFDGVPNPLFVTKDGTETPDIFAFTSSWKFNEIEG
;
A
#
# COMPACT_ATOMS: atom_id res chain seq x y z
N THR A 1 -79.13 -27.31 7.22
CA THR A 1 -78.41 -28.60 7.01
C THR A 1 -77.04 -28.52 7.65
N ARG A 2 -76.57 -29.65 8.19
CA ARG A 2 -75.39 -29.90 9.04
C ARG A 2 -74.03 -29.38 8.55
N TYR A 3 -73.21 -28.97 9.54
CA TYR A 3 -71.72 -28.90 9.60
C TYR A 3 -71.06 -30.30 9.40
N PRO A 4 -69.72 -30.46 9.16
CA PRO A 4 -68.68 -30.04 10.12
C PRO A 4 -67.28 -29.62 9.64
N SER A 5 -66.59 -29.07 10.64
CA SER A 5 -65.23 -28.58 10.80
C SER A 5 -64.11 -29.60 10.60
N LYS A 6 -62.89 -29.11 10.35
CA LYS A 6 -61.63 -29.78 10.73
C LYS A 6 -60.75 -28.82 11.53
N GLN A 7 -60.38 -29.24 12.75
CA GLN A 7 -59.26 -28.75 13.55
C GLN A 7 -57.94 -29.35 13.03
N LEU A 8 -56.82 -28.67 13.24
CA LEU A 8 -55.58 -29.28 13.74
C LEU A 8 -54.75 -28.17 14.43
N VAL A 9 -54.78 -28.14 15.77
CA VAL A 9 -53.70 -28.53 16.70
C VAL A 9 -52.67 -27.41 16.93
N THR A 10 -52.79 -26.83 18.12
CA THR A 10 -51.81 -26.02 18.85
C THR A 10 -50.64 -26.89 19.32
N GLU A 11 -49.41 -26.45 19.08
CA GLU A 11 -48.25 -26.90 19.85
C GLU A 11 -47.55 -25.74 20.55
N THR A 12 -47.20 -26.06 21.78
CA THR A 12 -46.77 -25.24 22.91
C THR A 12 -45.35 -24.71 22.79
N HIS A 13 -45.17 -23.50 23.33
CA HIS A 13 -43.89 -22.90 23.69
C HIS A 13 -42.97 -23.88 24.45
N GLN A 14 -41.76 -24.08 23.94
CA GLN A 14 -40.62 -24.54 24.72
C GLN A 14 -39.56 -23.43 24.76
N ASN A 15 -39.35 -22.90 25.96
CA ASN A 15 -38.19 -22.12 26.37
C ASN A 15 -36.98 -23.05 26.58
N VAL A 16 -35.83 -22.79 25.95
CA VAL A 16 -34.47 -23.04 26.48
C VAL A 16 -33.43 -22.22 25.66
N PRO A 17 -32.21 -21.94 26.13
CA PRO A 17 -31.85 -20.73 26.86
C PRO A 17 -30.79 -19.86 26.15
N SER A 18 -30.66 -18.62 26.63
CA SER A 18 -29.51 -17.76 26.35
C SER A 18 -28.24 -18.34 26.96
N SER A 19 -27.17 -18.48 26.18
CA SER A 19 -25.78 -18.28 26.63
C SER A 19 -24.82 -18.65 25.49
N ARG A 20 -24.25 -17.64 24.84
CA ARG A 20 -22.86 -17.71 24.38
C ARG A 20 -22.20 -16.39 24.74
N GLN A 21 -21.54 -16.43 25.90
CA GLN A 21 -20.49 -15.50 26.26
C GLN A 21 -19.36 -15.63 25.24
N GLY A 22 -18.82 -14.47 24.86
CA GLY A 22 -17.41 -14.27 24.54
C GLY A 22 -16.87 -15.08 23.37
N GLN A 23 -17.12 -14.62 22.14
CA GLN A 23 -16.09 -14.79 21.11
C GLN A 23 -15.15 -13.59 21.23
N GLY A 24 -13.89 -13.92 21.51
CA GLY A 24 -12.80 -12.97 21.61
C GLY A 24 -12.70 -12.14 20.35
N LEU A 25 -12.30 -10.89 20.54
CA LEU A 25 -11.80 -10.04 19.49
C LEU A 25 -10.60 -10.76 18.87
N GLU A 26 -10.76 -11.37 17.70
CA GLU A 26 -9.60 -11.76 16.91
C GLU A 26 -8.89 -10.47 16.48
N GLU A 27 -7.65 -10.34 16.93
CA GLU A 27 -6.79 -9.20 16.66
C GLU A 27 -6.44 -9.23 15.17
N PHE A 28 -7.06 -8.36 14.38
CA PHE A 28 -6.78 -8.23 12.95
C PHE A 28 -5.40 -7.59 12.76
N SER A 29 -4.39 -8.43 12.53
CA SER A 29 -3.04 -8.04 12.18
C SER A 29 -2.84 -8.18 10.68
N VAL A 30 -2.56 -7.07 9.97
CA VAL A 30 -1.83 -7.19 8.70
C VAL A 30 -0.41 -7.51 9.10
N ASP A 31 -0.03 -8.79 9.09
CA ASP A 31 1.33 -9.21 9.41
C ASP A 31 2.28 -8.62 8.35
N LEU A 32 2.81 -7.42 8.62
CA LEU A 32 3.83 -6.81 7.81
C LEU A 32 5.15 -7.55 8.08
N PRO A 33 5.95 -7.83 7.04
CA PRO A 33 7.28 -8.36 7.26
C PRO A 33 8.05 -7.41 8.17
N LYS A 34 8.59 -7.94 9.27
CA LYS A 34 9.49 -7.19 10.14
C LYS A 34 10.72 -6.82 9.31
N GLY A 35 11.15 -5.56 9.44
CA GLY A 35 12.09 -4.87 8.56
C GLY A 35 13.06 -5.79 7.81
N ILE A 36 13.08 -5.64 6.48
CA ILE A 36 14.17 -6.17 5.67
C ILE A 36 15.42 -5.44 6.17
N GLU A 37 16.22 -6.10 7.01
CA GLU A 37 17.62 -5.73 7.15
C GLU A 37 18.15 -5.66 5.72
N SER A 38 18.66 -4.50 5.32
CA SER A 38 19.43 -4.39 4.09
C SER A 38 20.64 -5.29 4.27
N GLY A 39 20.48 -6.56 3.89
CA GLY A 39 21.53 -7.55 3.85
C GLY A 39 22.48 -7.12 2.74
N VAL A 40 23.40 -6.22 3.10
CA VAL A 40 24.62 -5.98 2.34
C VAL A 40 25.37 -7.30 2.41
N LYS A 41 25.15 -8.17 1.42
CA LYS A 41 26.06 -9.26 1.14
C LYS A 41 27.32 -8.60 0.63
N THR A 42 28.35 -8.56 1.46
CA THR A 42 29.72 -8.35 1.00
C THR A 42 30.05 -9.51 0.08
N GLU A 43 29.97 -9.29 -1.23
CA GLU A 43 30.51 -10.23 -2.20
C GLU A 43 32.04 -10.23 -2.07
N THR A 44 32.55 -11.45 -1.94
CA THR A 44 33.97 -11.80 -1.96
C THR A 44 34.60 -11.36 -3.27
N GLU A 45 35.79 -10.77 -3.16
CA GLU A 45 36.70 -10.45 -4.26
C GLU A 45 36.85 -11.62 -5.24
N ASP A 46 36.65 -11.37 -6.53
CA ASP A 46 37.19 -12.22 -7.59
C ASP A 46 37.95 -11.34 -8.61
N ASP A 47 39.27 -11.48 -8.56
CA ASP A 47 40.26 -10.81 -9.39
C ASP A 47 40.17 -11.30 -10.84
N ARG A 48 39.41 -10.59 -11.69
CA ARG A 48 39.62 -10.68 -13.15
C ARG A 48 38.95 -9.61 -14.02
N PHE A 49 39.23 -8.32 -13.78
CA PHE A 49 39.33 -7.37 -14.91
C PHE A 49 40.12 -6.12 -14.51
N ARG A 50 41.37 -6.03 -14.98
CA ARG A 50 42.20 -4.82 -14.87
C ARG A 50 41.83 -3.87 -16.00
N LEU A 51 41.40 -2.66 -15.66
CA LEU A 51 41.53 -1.48 -16.51
C LEU A 51 42.61 -0.60 -15.86
N THR A 52 43.67 -0.28 -16.60
CA THR A 52 44.82 0.48 -16.10
C THR A 52 44.64 1.97 -16.37
N ASP A 53 45.04 2.78 -15.39
CA ASP A 53 45.02 4.25 -15.38
C ASP A 53 46.00 4.87 -16.39
N THR A 54 45.63 5.00 -17.66
CA THR A 54 46.47 5.78 -18.61
C THR A 54 45.75 6.69 -19.59
N ASP A 55 44.42 6.87 -19.48
CA ASP A 55 43.68 7.83 -20.32
C ASP A 55 42.98 8.96 -19.53
N SER A 56 43.20 9.08 -18.22
CA SER A 56 42.50 10.05 -17.35
C SER A 56 43.34 11.28 -16.96
N GLU A 57 44.63 11.33 -17.29
CA GLU A 57 45.55 12.37 -16.78
C GLU A 57 45.90 13.52 -17.74
N GLU A 58 45.29 13.63 -18.92
CA GLU A 58 45.62 14.74 -19.85
C GLU A 58 44.62 15.91 -19.90
N ILE A 59 43.53 15.90 -19.12
CA ILE A 59 42.53 16.99 -19.17
C ILE A 59 42.62 17.96 -17.96
N ILE A 60 43.25 17.57 -16.84
CA ILE A 60 43.33 18.40 -15.61
C ILE A 60 44.70 19.12 -15.49
N LYS A 61 45.24 19.68 -16.59
CA LYS A 61 46.55 20.40 -16.54
C LYS A 61 46.60 21.80 -17.14
N THR A 62 45.47 22.44 -17.48
CA THR A 62 45.54 23.78 -18.10
C THR A 62 44.72 24.89 -17.44
N VAL A 63 44.13 24.69 -16.27
CA VAL A 63 43.62 25.84 -15.49
C VAL A 63 43.87 25.57 -14.01
N GLY A 64 44.95 26.14 -13.49
CA GLY A 64 45.06 26.38 -12.06
C GLY A 64 44.22 27.58 -11.70
N ASP A 65 43.36 27.45 -10.70
CA ASP A 65 43.01 28.55 -9.81
C ASP A 65 42.42 28.01 -8.51
N ASP A 66 42.76 28.68 -7.43
CA ASP A 66 42.72 28.24 -6.04
C ASP A 66 41.29 28.03 -5.51
N THR A 67 40.92 26.80 -5.16
CA THR A 67 39.83 26.55 -4.20
C THR A 67 40.13 25.31 -3.36
N GLU A 68 40.32 25.50 -2.05
CA GLU A 68 40.24 24.42 -1.06
C GLU A 68 38.82 23.84 -1.07
N VAL A 69 38.61 22.77 -1.85
CA VAL A 69 37.39 21.98 -1.77
C VAL A 69 37.62 20.92 -0.71
N SER A 70 37.02 21.17 0.48
CA SER A 70 37.06 20.30 1.66
C SER A 70 36.83 18.82 1.30
N SER A 71 37.65 17.97 1.91
CA SER A 71 37.59 16.51 1.94
C SER A 71 36.26 15.90 2.40
N ASP A 72 35.29 16.73 2.79
CA ASP A 72 33.97 16.31 3.28
C ASP A 72 32.95 15.98 2.17
N LEU A 73 33.19 16.42 0.93
CA LEU A 73 32.25 16.17 -0.19
C LEU A 73 32.35 14.75 -0.76
N ASN A 74 33.52 14.11 -0.66
CA ASN A 74 33.71 12.74 -1.13
C ASN A 74 33.13 11.69 -0.15
N ALA A 75 32.91 12.05 1.12
CA ALA A 75 32.24 11.21 2.10
C ALA A 75 30.69 11.24 1.99
N PHE A 76 30.14 12.16 1.20
CA PHE A 76 28.69 12.27 0.97
C PHE A 76 28.21 11.48 -0.26
N SER A 77 29.14 11.05 -1.13
CA SER A 77 28.84 10.34 -2.38
C SER A 77 28.39 8.87 -2.20
N SER A 78 28.30 8.35 -0.97
CA SER A 78 27.79 7.01 -0.69
C SER A 78 26.42 6.99 0.02
N LYS A 79 25.83 8.16 0.33
CA LYS A 79 24.44 8.23 0.80
C LYS A 79 23.54 8.25 -0.43
N ARG A 80 22.70 7.22 -0.59
CA ARG A 80 21.68 7.15 -1.65
C ARG A 80 20.94 8.50 -1.69
N LYS A 81 21.03 9.18 -2.83
CA LYS A 81 20.42 10.49 -3.05
C LYS A 81 18.91 10.33 -2.86
N VAL A 82 18.38 10.76 -1.71
CA VAL A 82 16.94 10.84 -1.49
C VAL A 82 16.38 11.75 -2.57
N SER A 83 15.52 11.21 -3.41
CA SER A 83 14.95 11.99 -4.50
C SER A 83 13.92 12.94 -3.88
N ASN A 84 14.01 14.23 -4.17
CA ASN A 84 13.03 15.21 -3.67
C ASN A 84 11.70 15.15 -4.44
N HIS A 85 11.38 14.02 -5.08
CA HIS A 85 10.14 13.83 -5.82
C HIS A 85 9.18 12.96 -5.02
N ARG A 86 7.89 13.26 -5.15
CA ARG A 86 6.85 12.37 -4.63
C ARG A 86 6.78 11.11 -5.47
N GLY A 87 6.51 9.98 -4.83
CA GLY A 87 6.18 8.73 -5.51
C GLY A 87 4.69 8.72 -5.85
N ILE A 88 4.32 8.24 -7.04
CA ILE A 88 2.91 8.12 -7.44
C ILE A 88 2.59 6.67 -7.79
N CYS A 89 1.84 6.01 -6.92
CA CYS A 89 1.24 4.71 -7.19
C CYS A 89 -0.21 4.88 -7.62
N SER A 90 -0.71 4.08 -8.55
CA SER A 90 -2.10 4.19 -8.99
C SER A 90 -2.72 2.86 -9.39
N ALA A 91 -4.03 2.74 -9.19
CA ALA A 91 -4.87 1.69 -9.74
C ALA A 91 -6.00 2.32 -10.58
N TRP A 92 -6.20 1.85 -11.81
CA TRP A 92 -7.21 2.41 -12.73
C TRP A 92 -7.80 1.34 -13.64
N GLY A 93 -8.93 1.65 -14.28
CA GLY A 93 -9.61 0.75 -15.22
C GLY A 93 -9.94 -0.62 -14.61
N PHE A 94 -9.91 -1.67 -15.44
CA PHE A 94 -10.13 -3.07 -15.07
C PHE A 94 -8.81 -3.74 -14.66
N TYR A 95 -8.22 -3.32 -13.54
CA TYR A 95 -7.04 -3.94 -12.90
C TYR A 95 -5.65 -3.56 -13.43
N HIS A 96 -5.46 -2.33 -13.91
CA HIS A 96 -4.13 -1.78 -14.16
C HIS A 96 -3.56 -1.12 -12.90
N TYR A 97 -2.25 -1.29 -12.71
CA TYR A 97 -1.50 -0.77 -11.57
C TYR A 97 -0.19 -0.13 -12.01
N ARG A 98 0.28 0.85 -11.23
CA ARG A 98 1.58 1.51 -11.38
C ARG A 98 2.22 1.65 -10.00
N THR A 99 3.48 1.28 -9.86
CA THR A 99 4.28 1.44 -8.64
C THR A 99 4.75 2.88 -8.44
N PHE A 100 5.25 3.22 -7.24
CA PHE A 100 5.77 4.56 -6.96
C PHE A 100 6.91 4.98 -7.90
N ASP A 101 7.75 4.03 -8.30
CA ASP A 101 8.90 4.22 -9.19
C ASP A 101 8.54 4.01 -10.68
N GLY A 102 7.27 3.73 -10.98
CA GLY A 102 6.72 3.82 -12.33
C GLY A 102 6.57 2.52 -13.11
N SER A 103 6.91 1.36 -12.54
CA SER A 103 6.64 0.05 -13.15
C SER A 103 5.13 -0.19 -13.25
N VAL A 104 4.66 -0.66 -14.42
CA VAL A 104 3.23 -0.87 -14.72
C VAL A 104 2.95 -2.35 -14.90
N TYR A 105 1.86 -2.84 -14.32
CA TYR A 105 1.42 -4.22 -14.47
C TYR A 105 -0.11 -4.34 -14.42
N THR A 106 -0.64 -5.47 -14.87
CA THR A 106 -2.07 -5.76 -14.89
C THR A 106 -2.32 -7.07 -14.16
N PHE A 107 -3.27 -7.07 -13.23
CA PHE A 107 -3.56 -8.25 -12.43
C PHE A 107 -5.05 -8.33 -12.04
N PRO A 108 -5.86 -9.10 -12.80
CA PRO A 108 -7.28 -9.23 -12.53
C PRO A 108 -7.58 -10.02 -11.26
N SER A 109 -8.10 -9.35 -10.23
CA SER A 109 -8.54 -9.99 -8.99
C SER A 109 -9.50 -9.10 -8.20
N SER A 110 -10.46 -9.74 -7.54
CA SER A 110 -11.43 -9.11 -6.63
C SER A 110 -11.09 -9.26 -5.15
N CYS A 111 -9.90 -9.80 -4.83
CA CYS A 111 -9.45 -9.95 -3.45
C CYS A 111 -8.97 -8.62 -2.85
N TRP A 112 -8.72 -8.61 -1.55
CA TRP A 112 -8.00 -7.53 -0.88
C TRP A 112 -6.49 -7.69 -1.08
N TYR A 113 -5.83 -6.58 -1.37
CA TYR A 113 -4.38 -6.51 -1.54
C TYR A 113 -3.80 -5.32 -0.80
N VAL A 114 -2.62 -5.50 -0.21
CA VAL A 114 -1.84 -4.39 0.36
C VAL A 114 -1.16 -3.64 -0.78
N LEU A 115 -1.54 -2.38 -0.99
CA LEU A 115 -0.90 -1.51 -1.97
C LEU A 115 0.39 -0.91 -1.41
N ALA A 116 0.31 -0.28 -0.25
CA ALA A 116 1.44 0.33 0.41
C ALA A 116 1.35 0.10 1.91
N ALA A 117 2.46 -0.28 2.53
CA ALA A 117 2.59 -0.40 3.95
C ALA A 117 3.94 0.15 4.41
N ASN A 118 4.00 0.55 5.67
CA ASN A 118 5.22 1.02 6.32
C ASN A 118 5.28 0.36 7.70
N ALA A 119 6.30 -0.46 7.92
CA ALA A 119 6.49 -1.21 9.15
C ALA A 119 6.87 -0.32 10.35
N GLU A 120 7.55 0.80 10.12
CA GLU A 120 7.94 1.75 11.17
C GLU A 120 6.71 2.49 11.73
N THR A 121 5.80 2.91 10.85
CA THR A 121 4.57 3.59 11.25
C THR A 121 3.41 2.63 11.51
N ASN A 122 3.60 1.32 11.31
CA ASN A 122 2.55 0.30 11.34
C ASN A 122 1.29 0.72 10.54
N LEU A 123 1.51 1.24 9.33
CA LEU A 123 0.45 1.67 8.43
C LEU A 123 0.30 0.64 7.31
N ALA A 124 -0.94 0.30 6.96
CA ALA A 124 -1.25 -0.43 5.74
C ALA A 124 -2.40 0.24 4.97
N ILE A 125 -2.18 0.47 3.68
CA ILE A 125 -3.15 0.95 2.70
C ILE A 125 -3.43 -0.20 1.74
N SER A 126 -4.69 -0.63 1.71
CA SER A 126 -5.14 -1.79 0.96
C SER A 126 -6.25 -1.41 -0.02
N LEU A 127 -6.39 -2.20 -1.08
CA LEU A 127 -7.41 -2.00 -2.11
C LEU A 127 -8.18 -3.30 -2.36
N LYS A 128 -9.50 -3.17 -2.49
CA LYS A 128 -10.36 -4.16 -3.14
C LYS A 128 -10.98 -3.54 -4.38
N SER A 129 -10.82 -4.21 -5.52
CA SER A 129 -11.40 -3.80 -6.80
C SER A 129 -12.51 -4.78 -7.18
N VAL A 130 -13.74 -4.30 -7.34
CA VAL A 130 -14.88 -5.10 -7.80
C VAL A 130 -15.31 -4.56 -9.15
N CYS A 131 -14.88 -5.22 -10.22
CA CYS A 131 -15.19 -4.81 -11.59
C CYS A 131 -16.10 -5.82 -12.29
N THR A 132 -17.27 -5.34 -12.71
CA THR A 132 -18.24 -6.04 -13.55
C THR A 132 -18.56 -5.12 -14.73
N HIS A 133 -18.11 -5.45 -15.94
CA HIS A 133 -18.26 -4.57 -17.11
C HIS A 133 -19.72 -4.09 -17.27
N PRO A 134 -19.98 -2.77 -17.35
CA PRO A 134 -19.03 -1.66 -17.53
C PRO A 134 -18.54 -0.97 -16.23
N GLN A 135 -18.97 -1.43 -15.06
CA GLN A 135 -18.72 -0.79 -13.76
C GLN A 135 -17.48 -1.34 -13.05
N CYS A 136 -16.75 -0.47 -12.37
CA CYS A 136 -15.63 -0.81 -11.50
C CYS A 136 -15.73 0.01 -10.23
N TYR A 137 -15.92 -0.66 -9.10
CA TYR A 137 -15.95 -0.02 -7.80
C TYR A 137 -14.70 -0.39 -7.01
N ARG A 138 -14.16 0.58 -6.26
CA ARG A 138 -12.92 0.43 -5.49
C ARG A 138 -13.14 0.87 -4.05
N ILE A 139 -12.72 0.02 -3.12
CA ILE A 139 -12.69 0.31 -1.69
C ILE A 139 -11.23 0.41 -1.27
N VAL A 140 -10.86 1.56 -0.71
CA VAL A 140 -9.58 1.75 -0.03
C VAL A 140 -9.78 1.44 1.44
N ALA A 141 -8.89 0.64 2.01
CA ALA A 141 -8.81 0.47 3.45
C ALA A 141 -7.51 1.02 3.98
N ILE A 142 -7.59 1.71 5.12
CA ILE A 142 -6.42 2.22 5.84
C ILE A 142 -6.46 1.63 7.26
N GLN A 143 -5.42 0.90 7.62
CA GLN A 143 -5.24 0.33 8.96
C GLN A 143 -4.03 0.99 9.63
N HIS A 144 -4.24 1.50 10.84
CA HIS A 144 -3.18 1.96 11.72
C HIS A 144 -3.60 1.80 13.19
N ALA A 145 -2.81 1.08 13.98
CA ALA A 145 -3.14 0.74 15.36
C ALA A 145 -4.57 0.17 15.46
N ASN A 146 -5.43 0.78 16.29
CA ASN A 146 -6.82 0.36 16.51
C ASN A 146 -7.82 1.00 15.53
N TYR A 147 -7.34 1.78 14.56
CA TYR A 147 -8.19 2.48 13.60
C TYR A 147 -8.19 1.77 12.26
N ARG A 148 -9.41 1.44 11.83
CA ARG A 148 -9.69 0.80 10.56
C ARG A 148 -10.68 1.66 9.79
N TYR A 149 -10.22 2.17 8.65
CA TYR A 149 -11.02 2.98 7.76
C TYR A 149 -11.36 2.21 6.50
N LEU A 150 -12.62 2.28 6.09
CA LEU A 150 -13.09 1.86 4.77
C LEU A 150 -13.57 3.10 4.04
N ILE A 151 -13.04 3.31 2.84
CA ILE A 151 -13.20 4.56 2.11
C ILE A 151 -13.52 4.26 0.65
N SER A 152 -14.61 4.83 0.16
CA SER A 152 -14.99 4.81 -1.24
C SER A 152 -15.61 6.15 -1.63
N TYR A 153 -15.58 6.49 -2.93
CA TYR A 153 -16.15 7.76 -3.38
C TYR A 153 -17.64 7.88 -3.06
N THR A 154 -18.40 6.79 -3.23
CA THR A 154 -19.86 6.77 -3.09
C THR A 154 -20.32 6.64 -1.63
N ASP A 155 -19.63 5.83 -0.83
CA ASP A 155 -20.05 5.51 0.55
C ASP A 155 -19.34 6.39 1.59
N GLY A 156 -18.36 7.19 1.16
CA GLY A 156 -17.60 8.09 2.03
C GLY A 156 -16.60 7.32 2.88
N ILE A 157 -16.66 7.51 4.19
CA ILE A 157 -15.71 6.95 5.16
C ILE A 157 -16.44 6.28 6.33
N ILE A 158 -16.07 5.03 6.60
CA ILE A 158 -16.50 4.25 7.76
C ILE A 158 -15.25 3.95 8.60
N ARG A 159 -15.30 4.26 9.90
CA ARG A 159 -14.25 3.94 10.87
C ARG A 159 -14.78 2.96 11.90
N ASN A 160 -14.20 1.77 12.02
CA ASN A 160 -14.60 0.75 13.01
C ASN A 160 -16.13 0.60 13.11
N LYS A 161 -16.82 0.38 11.97
CA LYS A 161 -18.30 0.29 11.84
C LYS A 161 -19.08 1.60 11.97
N VAL A 162 -18.43 2.71 12.27
CA VAL A 162 -19.09 4.01 12.45
C VAL A 162 -18.92 4.84 11.19
N GLN A 163 -20.03 5.17 10.52
CA GLN A 163 -20.04 6.13 9.42
C GLN A 163 -19.66 7.52 9.93
N LEU A 164 -18.71 8.18 9.28
CA LEU A 164 -18.32 9.56 9.59
C LEU A 164 -18.86 10.53 8.52
N SER A 165 -19.18 11.76 8.92
CA SER A 165 -19.61 12.82 7.99
C SER A 165 -18.40 13.52 7.38
N ILE A 166 -18.36 13.68 6.06
CA ILE A 166 -17.29 14.41 5.34
C ILE A 166 -17.70 15.90 5.21
N PRO A 167 -16.79 16.87 5.44
CA PRO A 167 -15.38 16.70 5.77
C PRO A 167 -15.17 16.21 7.20
N VAL A 168 -14.14 15.38 7.39
CA VAL A 168 -13.76 14.88 8.71
C VAL A 168 -12.26 14.99 8.92
N GLN A 169 -11.87 15.47 10.10
CA GLN A 169 -10.54 15.30 10.65
C GLN A 169 -10.66 14.26 11.75
N ASP A 170 -10.02 13.11 11.57
CA ASP A 170 -10.08 12.00 12.50
C ASP A 170 -8.69 11.46 12.81
N GLU A 171 -8.23 11.70 14.04
CA GLU A 171 -6.95 11.22 14.56
C GLU A 171 -5.77 11.54 13.62
N ASN A 172 -5.42 10.58 12.78
CA ASN A 172 -4.24 10.57 11.93
C ASN A 172 -4.55 10.86 10.45
N LEU A 173 -5.82 11.20 10.13
CA LEU A 173 -6.24 11.49 8.77
C LEU A 173 -7.25 12.65 8.65
N ILE A 174 -7.25 13.26 7.47
CA ILE A 174 -8.23 14.26 7.04
C ILE A 174 -8.87 13.74 5.76
N VAL A 175 -10.21 13.78 5.69
CA VAL A 175 -10.98 13.40 4.50
C VAL A 175 -11.85 14.56 4.06
N GLU A 176 -11.76 14.90 2.78
CA GLU A 176 -12.50 15.97 2.15
C GLU A 176 -12.80 15.66 0.67
N TYR A 177 -13.92 16.19 0.16
CA TYR A 177 -14.17 16.20 -1.28
C TYR A 177 -13.49 17.41 -1.91
N ILE A 178 -12.63 17.18 -2.90
CA ILE A 178 -11.98 18.22 -3.70
C ILE A 178 -12.33 17.99 -5.16
N SER A 179 -13.14 18.88 -5.73
CA SER A 179 -13.67 18.74 -7.09
C SER A 179 -14.40 17.40 -7.28
N ARG A 180 -13.83 16.45 -8.05
CA ARG A 180 -14.40 15.12 -8.32
C ARG A 180 -13.61 13.99 -7.64
N TYR A 181 -12.91 14.33 -6.56
CA TYR A 181 -12.10 13.42 -5.79
C TYR A 181 -12.54 13.43 -4.33
N LEU A 182 -12.59 12.23 -3.74
CA LEU A 182 -12.50 12.06 -2.30
C LEU A 182 -11.02 11.93 -1.94
N VAL A 183 -10.51 12.89 -1.17
CA VAL A 183 -9.09 13.00 -0.83
C VAL A 183 -8.89 12.64 0.63
N VAL A 184 -7.97 11.70 0.88
CA VAL A 184 -7.58 11.25 2.22
C VAL A 184 -6.12 11.62 2.43
N LYS A 185 -5.87 12.57 3.34
CA LYS A 185 -4.52 12.94 3.76
C LYS A 185 -4.20 12.24 5.06
N THR A 186 -3.13 11.47 5.10
CA THR A 186 -2.64 10.83 6.32
C THR A 186 -1.47 11.62 6.89
N GLN A 187 -1.28 11.59 8.22
CA GLN A 187 -0.08 12.16 8.85
C GLN A 187 1.20 11.36 8.55
N PHE A 188 1.08 10.19 7.92
CA PHE A 188 2.17 9.25 7.64
C PHE A 188 2.81 9.45 6.27
N GLY A 189 2.56 10.58 5.61
CA GLY A 189 3.19 10.91 4.32
C GLY A 189 2.52 10.30 3.11
N TYR A 190 1.30 9.79 3.25
CA TYR A 190 0.49 9.32 2.13
C TYR A 190 -0.74 10.19 1.93
N THR A 191 -0.99 10.58 0.68
CA THR A 191 -2.25 11.20 0.25
C THR A 191 -2.92 10.31 -0.79
N ILE A 192 -4.17 9.92 -0.54
CA ILE A 192 -4.96 9.05 -1.41
C ILE A 192 -6.03 9.89 -2.10
N TRP A 193 -6.12 9.75 -3.42
CA TRP A 193 -7.11 10.41 -4.27
C TRP A 193 -7.99 9.35 -4.91
N ILE A 194 -9.28 9.38 -4.61
CA ILE A 194 -10.27 8.44 -5.15
C ILE A 194 -11.23 9.25 -6.02
N ASN A 195 -11.29 8.98 -7.32
CA ASN A 195 -12.23 9.68 -8.21
C ASN A 195 -13.61 9.01 -8.25
N GLU A 196 -14.56 9.66 -8.92
CA GLU A 196 -15.94 9.17 -9.08
C GLU A 196 -16.09 7.95 -10.00
N GLU A 197 -15.08 7.66 -10.81
CA GLU A 197 -15.13 6.59 -11.81
C GLU A 197 -14.55 5.30 -11.22
N ASN A 198 -13.23 5.15 -11.26
CA ASN A 198 -12.55 3.93 -10.83
C ASN A 198 -11.04 4.13 -10.59
N SER A 199 -10.53 5.35 -10.43
CA SER A 199 -9.11 5.59 -10.21
C SER A 199 -8.82 5.85 -8.73
N VAL A 200 -7.82 5.14 -8.22
CA VAL A 200 -7.19 5.41 -6.93
C VAL A 200 -5.74 5.78 -7.19
N LEU A 201 -5.31 6.93 -6.68
CA LEU A 201 -3.92 7.38 -6.72
C LEU A 201 -3.41 7.57 -5.30
N ILE A 202 -2.25 7.01 -5.00
CA ILE A 202 -1.53 7.17 -3.74
C ILE A 202 -0.27 7.97 -4.03
N SER A 203 -0.17 9.15 -3.42
CA SER A 203 1.05 9.95 -3.41
C SER A 203 1.81 9.69 -2.13
N ALA A 204 3.09 9.32 -2.24
CA ALA A 204 4.02 9.17 -1.14
C ALA A 204 4.97 10.38 -1.07
N GLU A 205 5.11 10.98 0.11
CA GLU A 205 6.04 12.09 0.32
C GLU A 205 7.51 11.63 0.29
N PRO A 206 8.47 12.48 -0.11
CA PRO A 206 9.88 12.09 -0.26
C PRO A 206 10.49 11.47 1.00
N TYR A 207 10.03 11.85 2.20
CA TYR A 207 10.58 11.34 3.45
C TYR A 207 10.17 9.90 3.78
N VAL A 208 9.22 9.30 3.06
CA VAL A 208 8.87 7.87 3.20
C VAL A 208 9.59 6.98 2.16
N GLN A 209 10.53 7.55 1.41
CA GLN A 209 11.36 6.81 0.44
C GLN A 209 12.13 5.68 1.15
N ASN A 210 12.21 4.52 0.50
CA ASN A 210 12.78 3.27 1.01
C ASN A 210 12.10 2.67 2.25
N GLN A 211 10.98 3.22 2.73
CA GLN A 211 10.23 2.69 3.89
C GLN A 211 8.93 2.00 3.50
N THR A 212 8.61 1.99 2.20
CA THR A 212 7.36 1.44 1.69
C THR A 212 7.54 -0.02 1.32
N MET A 213 6.47 -0.80 1.39
CA MET A 213 6.40 -2.17 0.88
C MET A 213 4.97 -2.45 0.42
N GLY A 214 4.80 -3.40 -0.49
CA GLY A 214 3.48 -3.75 -1.03
C GLY A 214 3.47 -3.74 -2.55
N MET A 215 2.26 -3.80 -3.10
CA MET A 215 2.05 -3.78 -4.55
C MET A 215 2.52 -2.49 -5.23
N CYS A 216 2.64 -1.39 -4.50
CA CYS A 216 3.20 -0.13 -4.99
C CYS A 216 4.74 -0.09 -5.00
N GLY A 217 5.41 -1.17 -4.59
CA GLY A 217 6.87 -1.26 -4.55
C GLY A 217 7.49 -0.72 -3.25
N ASN A 218 8.83 -0.66 -3.23
CA ASN A 218 9.63 -0.22 -2.10
C ASN A 218 9.92 1.29 -2.08
N PHE A 219 9.57 2.00 -3.16
CA PHE A 219 9.80 3.43 -3.34
C PHE A 219 11.28 3.78 -3.14
N ASP A 220 12.19 3.14 -3.88
CA ASP A 220 13.64 3.38 -3.79
C ASP A 220 14.17 4.34 -4.86
N GLY A 221 13.29 4.86 -5.73
CA GLY A 221 13.62 5.77 -6.82
C GLY A 221 14.13 5.07 -8.08
N VAL A 222 14.16 3.73 -8.12
CA VAL A 222 14.63 2.95 -9.25
C VAL A 222 13.47 2.20 -9.90
N PRO A 223 13.16 2.45 -11.18
CA PRO A 223 12.24 1.60 -11.92
C PRO A 223 12.81 0.18 -12.02
N ASN A 224 12.29 -0.75 -11.20
CA ASN A 224 12.79 -2.12 -11.13
C ASN A 224 12.07 -3.01 -12.17
N PRO A 225 12.79 -3.79 -12.99
CA PRO A 225 12.18 -4.84 -13.82
C PRO A 225 11.60 -6.00 -13.02
N LEU A 226 12.02 -6.18 -11.77
CA LEU A 226 11.54 -7.21 -10.85
C LEU A 226 10.62 -6.62 -9.77
N PHE A 227 9.74 -7.46 -9.26
CA PHE A 227 8.83 -7.13 -8.17
C PHE A 227 9.21 -7.89 -6.91
N VAL A 228 8.99 -7.28 -5.74
CA VAL A 228 9.34 -7.87 -4.45
C VAL A 228 8.08 -8.49 -3.81
N THR A 229 8.10 -9.80 -3.59
CA THR A 229 7.04 -10.51 -2.86
C THR A 229 7.05 -10.15 -1.37
N LYS A 230 5.98 -10.49 -0.65
CA LYS A 230 5.85 -10.20 0.79
C LYS A 230 6.98 -10.78 1.66
N ASP A 231 7.56 -11.91 1.26
CA ASP A 231 8.72 -12.55 1.92
C ASP A 231 10.08 -11.94 1.51
N GLY A 232 10.09 -10.92 0.65
CA GLY A 232 11.30 -10.22 0.22
C GLY A 232 11.97 -10.82 -1.02
N THR A 233 11.37 -11.82 -1.66
CA THR A 233 11.92 -12.46 -2.86
C THR A 233 11.65 -11.58 -4.10
N GLU A 234 12.68 -11.34 -4.91
CA GLU A 234 12.53 -10.67 -6.20
C GLU A 234 12.04 -11.64 -7.28
N THR A 235 11.05 -11.23 -8.07
CA THR A 235 10.46 -12.07 -9.12
C THR A 235 9.95 -11.24 -10.30
N PRO A 236 10.10 -11.72 -11.54
CA PRO A 236 9.41 -11.14 -12.70
C PRO A 236 7.96 -11.61 -12.83
N ASP A 237 7.54 -12.61 -12.05
CA ASP A 237 6.18 -13.17 -12.11
C ASP A 237 5.19 -12.30 -11.34
N ILE A 238 4.35 -11.57 -12.08
CA ILE A 238 3.28 -10.73 -11.55
C ILE A 238 2.33 -11.53 -10.66
N PHE A 239 1.99 -12.77 -11.02
CA PHE A 239 1.04 -13.57 -10.23
C PHE A 239 1.63 -13.96 -8.88
N ALA A 240 2.88 -14.41 -8.86
CA ALA A 240 3.58 -14.72 -7.61
C ALA A 240 3.71 -13.48 -6.71
N PHE A 241 4.12 -12.36 -7.31
CA PHE A 241 4.20 -11.06 -6.65
C PHE A 241 2.86 -10.64 -6.03
N THR A 242 1.81 -10.46 -6.83
CA THR A 242 0.54 -9.93 -6.33
C THR A 242 -0.14 -10.88 -5.36
N SER A 243 -0.07 -12.20 -5.59
CA SER A 243 -0.65 -13.20 -4.70
C SER A 243 -0.01 -13.19 -3.31
N SER A 244 1.28 -12.85 -3.21
CA SER A 244 1.97 -12.73 -1.91
C SER A 244 1.46 -11.57 -1.06
N TRP A 245 0.91 -10.52 -1.69
CA TRP A 245 0.34 -9.33 -1.04
C TRP A 245 -1.18 -9.42 -0.82
N LYS A 246 -1.79 -10.56 -1.17
CA LYS A 246 -3.19 -10.87 -0.88
C LYS A 246 -3.37 -11.10 0.62
N PHE A 247 -4.51 -10.66 1.16
CA PHE A 247 -4.95 -11.06 2.49
C PHE A 247 -6.46 -11.31 2.52
N ASN A 248 -6.91 -12.05 3.53
CA ASN A 248 -8.32 -12.34 3.72
C ASN A 248 -9.04 -11.17 4.39
N GLU A 249 -10.35 -11.15 4.16
CA GLU A 249 -11.27 -10.04 4.35
C GLU A 249 -11.00 -9.11 5.54
N ILE A 250 -11.18 -7.83 5.24
CA ILE A 250 -11.40 -6.80 6.25
C ILE A 250 -12.78 -7.06 6.84
N GLU A 251 -12.86 -7.73 7.99
CA GLU A 251 -14.12 -7.78 8.72
C GLU A 251 -14.51 -6.33 9.08
N GLY A 252 -15.64 -5.93 8.49
CA GLY A 252 -16.28 -4.65 8.70
C GLY A 252 -16.78 -4.56 10.11
#